data_AF-A0A4R2IHN1-F1
#
_entry.id   AF-A0A4R2IHN1-F1
#
_cell.length_a   1.000
_cell.length_b   1.000
_cell.length_c   1.000
_cell.angle_alpha   90.00
_cell.angle_beta   90.00
_cell.angle_gamma   90.00
#
_symmetry.space_group_name_H-M   'P 1'
#
loop_
_entity.id
_entity.type
_entity.pdbx_description
1 polymer ?
#
loop_
_entity_poly.entity_id
_entity_poly.type
_entity_poly.pdbx_seq_one_letter_code
_entity_poly.pdbx_strand_id
1 'polypeptide(L)'
;MRGRRARSRRSPASRPRPRAHTCSASSPAACSPCTRKAGIAISTSPTKTSRTSSRRYRHLAGQLGVALFECLRGHDALELGSDAIRLNAAGARWLHEAGLFDDDDEGLALGGRSCVDWTERRFHLAGALGNHLASRLFERGWLRPRRDSRALALGAHGDAGLRALGIDWTRL
;
A
#
# COMPACT_ATOMS: atom_id res chain seq x y z
N MET A 1 1.40 -46.56 58.97
CA MET A 1 2.46 -46.01 58.10
C MET A 1 1.92 -45.76 56.70
N ARG A 2 2.38 -44.67 56.06
CA ARG A 2 2.09 -44.17 54.70
C ARG A 2 0.91 -43.21 54.57
N GLY A 3 1.16 -41.94 54.92
CA GLY A 3 0.36 -40.80 54.47
C GLY A 3 0.60 -40.50 52.99
N ARG A 4 -0.47 -40.18 52.24
CA ARG A 4 -0.41 -39.65 50.88
C ARG A 4 -0.93 -38.21 50.88
N ARG A 5 -0.01 -37.27 50.64
CA ARG A 5 -0.28 -35.83 50.52
C ARG A 5 -0.96 -35.52 49.18
N ALA A 6 -1.99 -34.68 49.24
CA ALA A 6 -2.69 -34.10 48.10
C ALA A 6 -1.75 -33.24 47.24
N ARG A 7 -1.82 -33.40 45.91
CA ARG A 7 -1.11 -32.56 44.94
C ARG A 7 -1.94 -31.32 44.64
N SER A 8 -1.38 -30.14 44.94
CA SER A 8 -1.99 -28.86 44.57
C SER A 8 -1.87 -28.62 43.06
N ARG A 9 -2.95 -28.14 42.46
CA ARG A 9 -2.99 -27.67 41.07
C ARG A 9 -2.39 -26.26 41.03
N ARG A 10 -1.29 -26.07 40.29
CA ARG A 10 -0.75 -24.74 39.98
C ARG A 10 -1.48 -24.15 38.77
N SER A 11 -2.10 -22.99 38.96
CA SER A 11 -2.61 -22.13 37.90
C SER A 11 -1.45 -21.54 37.08
N PRO A 12 -1.55 -21.40 35.75
CA PRO A 12 -0.55 -20.69 34.97
C PRO A 12 -0.71 -19.17 35.11
N ALA A 13 0.43 -18.52 35.38
CA ALA A 13 0.58 -17.08 35.54
C ALA A 13 0.16 -16.30 34.28
N SER A 14 -0.66 -15.28 34.49
CA SER A 14 -0.98 -14.22 33.54
C SER A 14 0.28 -13.43 33.20
N ARG A 15 0.66 -13.41 31.92
CA ARG A 15 1.73 -12.54 31.39
C ARG A 15 1.29 -11.07 31.46
N PRO A 16 2.15 -10.13 31.89
CA PRO A 16 1.84 -8.71 31.82
C PRO A 16 1.86 -8.22 30.37
N ARG A 17 0.85 -7.42 29.99
CA ARG A 17 0.81 -6.67 28.74
C ARG A 17 1.92 -5.60 28.73
N PRO A 18 2.63 -5.37 27.60
CA PRO A 18 3.55 -4.25 27.50
C PRO A 18 2.78 -2.92 27.58
N ARG A 19 3.37 -1.98 28.33
CA ARG A 19 2.83 -0.66 28.64
C ARG A 19 2.56 0.13 27.36
N ALA A 20 1.31 0.61 27.21
CA ALA A 20 0.98 1.66 26.26
C ALA A 20 1.74 2.94 26.66
N HIS A 21 2.56 3.45 25.75
CA HIS A 21 3.20 4.75 25.88
C HIS A 21 2.11 5.80 25.61
N THR A 22 1.62 6.46 26.65
CA THR A 22 0.82 7.67 26.51
C THR A 22 1.78 8.84 26.31
N CYS A 23 1.96 9.28 25.06
CA CYS A 23 2.56 10.59 24.81
C CYS A 23 1.48 11.65 25.04
N SER A 24 1.63 12.42 26.12
CA SER A 24 0.90 13.66 26.37
C SER A 24 1.36 14.69 25.34
N ALA A 25 0.43 15.16 24.51
CA ALA A 25 0.69 16.19 23.52
C ALA A 25 0.56 17.57 24.19
N SER A 26 1.71 18.24 24.36
CA SER A 26 1.76 19.68 24.54
C SER A 26 2.80 20.25 23.56
N SER A 27 2.30 21.10 22.65
CA SER A 27 2.99 21.99 21.70
C SER A 27 3.43 21.47 20.32
N PRO A 28 3.16 22.24 19.24
CA PRO A 28 3.46 21.86 17.85
C PRO A 28 4.69 22.62 17.31
N ALA A 29 5.82 21.93 17.15
CA ALA A 29 6.87 22.37 16.23
C ALA A 29 7.80 21.18 15.91
N ALA A 30 7.99 20.94 14.61
CA ALA A 30 8.94 19.99 14.03
C ALA A 30 8.67 18.50 14.27
N CYS A 31 7.73 17.93 13.50
CA CYS A 31 7.66 16.48 13.31
C CYS A 31 8.68 16.07 12.23
N SER A 32 9.89 15.67 12.65
CA SER A 32 10.77 14.85 11.82
C SER A 32 10.20 13.42 11.75
N PRO A 33 10.07 12.77 10.58
CA PRO A 33 9.73 11.36 10.55
C PRO A 33 10.98 10.48 10.43
N CYS A 34 11.09 9.54 11.37
CA CYS A 34 11.97 8.37 11.37
C CYS A 34 11.99 7.65 10.02
N THR A 35 13.12 7.67 9.33
CA THR A 35 13.38 6.83 8.14
C THR A 35 13.65 5.39 8.56
N ARG A 36 12.60 4.57 8.69
CA ARG A 36 12.73 3.12 8.49
C ARG A 36 12.46 2.85 7.02
N LYS A 37 13.48 2.44 6.26
CA LYS A 37 13.32 1.96 4.87
C LYS A 37 12.39 0.76 4.88
N ALA A 38 11.11 0.96 4.59
CA ALA A 38 10.17 -0.12 4.36
C ALA A 38 10.33 -0.56 2.90
N GLY A 39 10.41 -1.87 2.66
CA GLY A 39 10.47 -2.37 1.29
C GLY A 39 9.12 -2.13 0.60
N ILE A 40 9.12 -1.45 -0.54
CA ILE A 40 7.94 -1.29 -1.39
C ILE A 40 7.47 -2.67 -1.86
N ALA A 41 6.29 -3.12 -1.42
CA ALA A 41 5.77 -4.45 -1.70
C ALA A 41 4.59 -4.43 -2.68
N ILE A 42 4.52 -5.42 -3.55
CA ILE A 42 3.29 -5.73 -4.31
C ILE A 42 2.49 -6.83 -3.61
N SER A 43 1.17 -6.64 -3.56
CA SER A 43 0.27 -7.72 -3.18
C SER A 43 0.04 -8.62 -4.40
N THR A 44 0.68 -9.79 -4.41
CA THR A 44 0.43 -10.87 -5.38
C THR A 44 -0.28 -12.02 -4.68
N SER A 45 -1.40 -12.50 -5.21
CA SER A 45 -1.98 -13.78 -4.77
C SER A 45 -1.15 -14.95 -5.33
N PRO A 46 -0.89 -16.03 -4.55
CA PRO A 46 -0.22 -17.21 -5.06
C PRO A 46 -1.20 -18.00 -5.93
N THR A 47 -1.10 -17.90 -7.26
CA THR A 47 -1.64 -18.93 -8.13
C THR A 47 -0.65 -20.09 -8.15
N LYS A 48 -1.10 -21.21 -7.61
CA LYS A 48 -0.40 -22.50 -7.58
C LYS A 48 0.05 -22.84 -9.01
N THR A 49 1.35 -23.01 -9.18
CA THR A 49 1.99 -23.67 -10.34
C THR A 49 1.76 -23.02 -11.71
N SER A 50 2.59 -22.04 -12.07
CA SER A 50 3.11 -21.95 -13.45
C SER A 50 4.47 -21.23 -13.46
N ARG A 51 5.50 -21.96 -13.88
CA ARG A 51 6.75 -21.35 -14.34
C ARG A 51 6.40 -20.70 -15.69
N THR A 52 6.67 -19.40 -15.77
CA THR A 52 6.59 -18.55 -16.98
C THR A 52 5.20 -17.98 -17.28
N SER A 53 5.18 -16.64 -17.37
CA SER A 53 4.17 -15.77 -18.02
C SER A 53 2.98 -15.23 -17.18
N SER A 54 2.99 -13.89 -17.05
CA SER A 54 1.97 -12.96 -16.53
C SER A 54 1.74 -12.91 -15.02
N ARG A 55 2.71 -12.31 -14.30
CA ARG A 55 2.47 -11.75 -12.97
C ARG A 55 1.52 -10.56 -13.11
N ARG A 56 0.20 -10.80 -13.09
CA ARG A 56 -0.79 -9.72 -13.02
C ARG A 56 -0.72 -9.07 -11.65
N TYR A 57 -0.36 -7.80 -11.62
CA TYR A 57 -0.26 -7.01 -10.41
C TYR A 57 -1.66 -6.68 -9.92
N ARG A 58 -2.01 -7.09 -8.69
CA ARG A 58 -3.35 -6.82 -8.14
C ARG A 58 -3.44 -5.46 -7.48
N HIS A 59 -2.40 -4.92 -6.87
CA HIS A 59 -2.36 -3.53 -6.42
C HIS A 59 -1.02 -3.29 -5.73
N LEU A 60 -0.67 -2.02 -5.62
CA LEU A 60 0.50 -1.57 -4.90
C LEU A 60 0.20 -1.51 -3.40
N ALA A 61 1.18 -1.94 -2.61
CA ALA A 61 1.19 -1.85 -1.16
C ALA A 61 2.53 -1.22 -0.71
N GLY A 62 2.77 -1.16 0.59
CA GLY A 62 3.88 -0.42 1.17
C GLY A 62 3.83 1.08 0.87
N GLN A 63 4.95 1.76 1.05
CA GLN A 63 5.06 3.21 0.95
C GLN A 63 4.57 3.78 -0.38
N LEU A 64 4.88 3.12 -1.51
CA LEU A 64 4.42 3.57 -2.82
C LEU A 64 2.89 3.48 -2.96
N GLY A 65 2.29 2.36 -2.54
CA GLY A 65 0.84 2.19 -2.61
C GLY A 65 0.09 3.20 -1.75
N VAL A 66 0.66 3.51 -0.58
CA VAL A 66 0.14 4.56 0.32
C VAL A 66 0.33 5.94 -0.31
N ALA A 67 1.52 6.27 -0.81
CA ALA A 67 1.80 7.57 -1.42
C ALA A 67 0.89 7.84 -2.61
N LEU A 68 0.70 6.86 -3.49
CA LEU A 68 -0.22 6.98 -4.62
C LEU A 68 -1.66 7.23 -4.18
N PHE A 69 -2.12 6.53 -3.15
CA PHE A 69 -3.46 6.74 -2.61
C PHE A 69 -3.63 8.12 -1.99
N GLU A 70 -2.62 8.63 -1.29
CA GLU A 70 -2.64 9.99 -0.73
C GLU A 70 -2.59 11.07 -1.82
N CYS A 71 -1.80 10.89 -2.89
CA CYS A 71 -1.82 11.81 -4.03
C CYS A 71 -3.20 11.86 -4.68
N LEU A 72 -3.81 10.70 -4.94
CA LEU A 72 -5.18 10.63 -5.47
C LEU A 72 -6.19 11.36 -4.58
N ARG A 73 -6.06 11.24 -3.26
CA ARG A 73 -6.92 11.97 -2.31
C ARG A 73 -6.62 13.47 -2.28
N GLY A 74 -5.35 13.86 -2.30
CA GLY A 74 -4.93 15.26 -2.26
C GLY A 74 -5.29 16.05 -3.52
N HIS A 75 -5.49 15.36 -4.65
CA HIS A 75 -5.96 15.94 -5.91
C HIS A 75 -7.49 15.86 -6.09
N ASP A 76 -8.23 15.46 -5.05
CA ASP A 76 -9.69 15.21 -5.14
C ASP A 76 -10.07 14.30 -6.32
N ALA A 77 -9.17 13.36 -6.68
CA ALA A 77 -9.32 12.47 -7.84
C ALA A 77 -10.29 11.30 -7.59
N LEU A 78 -10.75 11.13 -6.34
CA LEU A 78 -11.53 9.98 -5.89
C LEU A 78 -12.89 10.41 -5.34
N GLU A 79 -13.93 9.72 -5.79
CA GLU A 79 -15.21 9.67 -5.10
C GLU A 79 -15.15 8.59 -4.02
N LEU A 80 -15.21 9.02 -2.76
CA LEU A 80 -15.19 8.12 -1.60
C LEU A 80 -16.63 7.87 -1.14
N GLY A 81 -17.20 6.72 -1.50
CA GLY A 81 -18.45 6.22 -0.94
C GLY A 81 -18.22 5.35 0.30
N SER A 82 -19.31 4.92 0.95
CA SER A 82 -19.27 4.14 2.19
C SER A 82 -18.46 2.85 2.08
N ASP A 83 -18.56 2.16 0.93
CA ASP A 83 -17.88 0.88 0.68
C ASP A 83 -17.14 0.82 -0.67
N ALA A 84 -17.17 1.90 -1.44
CA ALA A 84 -16.63 1.94 -2.79
C ALA A 84 -15.85 3.23 -3.02
N ILE A 85 -14.65 3.08 -3.55
CA ILE A 85 -13.84 4.19 -4.06
C ILE A 85 -13.98 4.18 -5.57
N ARG A 86 -14.23 5.32 -6.20
CA ARG A 86 -14.24 5.44 -7.66
C ARG A 86 -13.30 6.55 -8.09
N LEU A 87 -12.69 6.38 -9.24
CA LEU A 87 -11.97 7.47 -9.90
C LEU A 87 -13.00 8.38 -10.55
N ASN A 88 -12.94 9.68 -10.28
CA ASN A 88 -13.81 10.65 -10.95
C ASN A 88 -13.16 11.17 -12.25
N ALA A 89 -13.90 11.95 -13.03
CA ALA A 89 -13.43 12.47 -14.31
C ALA A 89 -12.18 13.36 -14.17
N ALA A 90 -12.11 14.19 -13.12
CA ALA A 90 -10.94 15.04 -12.86
C ALA A 90 -9.69 14.20 -12.56
N GLY A 91 -9.85 13.12 -11.79
CA GLY A 91 -8.80 12.16 -11.48
C GLY A 91 -8.31 11.39 -12.70
N ALA A 92 -9.22 10.94 -13.56
CA ALA A 92 -8.86 10.30 -14.82
C ALA A 92 -8.05 11.26 -15.71
N ARG A 93 -8.51 12.51 -15.85
CA ARG A 93 -7.78 13.53 -16.61
C ARG A 93 -6.41 13.83 -16.01
N TRP A 94 -6.31 13.96 -14.68
CA TRP A 94 -5.02 14.18 -14.00
C TRP A 94 -4.03 13.03 -14.25
N LEU A 95 -4.49 11.79 -14.19
CA LEU A 95 -3.66 10.61 -14.49
C LEU A 95 -3.25 10.55 -15.97
N HIS A 96 -4.12 11.01 -16.86
CA HIS A 96 -3.81 11.15 -18.29
C HIS A 96 -2.75 12.23 -18.54
N GLU A 97 -2.92 13.42 -17.94
CA GLU A 97 -1.95 14.53 -17.99
C GLU A 97 -0.58 14.13 -17.41
N ALA A 98 -0.55 13.28 -16.37
CA ALA A 98 0.67 12.71 -15.81
C ALA A 98 1.31 11.63 -16.69
N GLY A 99 0.68 11.24 -17.79
CA GLY A 99 1.15 10.19 -18.72
C GLY A 99 0.93 8.77 -18.21
N LEU A 100 0.15 8.57 -17.14
CA LEU A 100 -0.15 7.23 -16.63
C LEU A 100 -1.27 6.55 -17.42
N PHE A 101 -2.29 7.31 -17.78
CA PHE A 101 -3.45 6.86 -18.55
C PHE A 101 -3.32 7.26 -20.03
N ASP A 102 -3.99 6.52 -20.91
CA ASP A 102 -4.21 6.84 -22.34
C ASP A 102 -5.67 7.29 -22.53
N ASP A 103 -6.03 7.75 -23.74
CA ASP A 103 -7.42 8.12 -24.08
C ASP A 103 -8.41 6.96 -23.86
N ASP A 104 -7.98 5.71 -24.06
CA ASP A 104 -8.79 4.51 -23.81
C ASP A 104 -9.15 4.31 -22.32
N ASP A 105 -8.45 5.00 -21.42
CA ASP A 105 -8.76 4.97 -19.98
C ASP A 105 -9.84 6.00 -19.59
N GLU A 106 -10.19 6.93 -20.47
CA GLU A 106 -11.29 7.87 -20.21
C GLU A 106 -12.62 7.13 -20.06
N GLY A 107 -13.40 7.51 -19.04
CA GLY A 107 -14.71 6.91 -18.78
C GLY A 107 -14.68 5.50 -18.18
N LEU A 108 -13.49 4.93 -17.89
CA LEU A 108 -13.39 3.65 -17.19
C LEU A 108 -14.01 3.72 -15.79
N ALA A 109 -15.17 3.10 -15.62
CA ALA A 109 -15.87 2.99 -14.35
C ALA A 109 -15.27 1.89 -13.45
N LEU A 110 -14.01 2.07 -13.03
CA LEU A 110 -13.31 1.10 -12.18
C LEU A 110 -13.57 1.34 -10.69
N GLY A 111 -14.08 0.31 -10.02
CA GLY A 111 -14.25 0.30 -8.57
C GLY A 111 -12.96 -0.01 -7.82
N GLY A 112 -12.64 0.80 -6.82
CA GLY A 112 -11.60 0.60 -5.83
C GLY A 112 -12.16 0.39 -4.43
N ARG A 113 -11.28 0.02 -3.50
CA ARG A 113 -11.56 -0.05 -2.06
C ARG A 113 -10.30 0.31 -1.28
N SER A 114 -10.46 0.88 -0.10
CA SER A 114 -9.36 1.09 0.83
C SER A 114 -8.92 -0.25 1.44
N CYS A 115 -7.63 -0.53 1.40
CA CYS A 115 -7.02 -1.67 2.09
C CYS A 115 -5.97 -1.13 3.08
N VAL A 116 -5.83 -1.77 4.24
CA VAL A 116 -4.80 -1.39 5.22
C VAL A 116 -3.50 -2.10 4.86
N ASP A 117 -2.42 -1.34 4.70
CA ASP A 117 -1.07 -1.90 4.68
C ASP A 117 -0.61 -2.12 6.12
N TRP A 118 -0.28 -3.36 6.47
CA TRP A 118 0.11 -3.71 7.83
C TRP A 118 1.49 -3.18 8.22
N THR A 119 2.37 -2.94 7.25
CA THR A 119 3.72 -2.42 7.48
C THR A 119 3.68 -0.92 7.72
N GLU A 120 2.98 -0.19 6.84
CA GLU A 120 2.82 1.27 6.94
C GLU A 120 1.75 1.69 7.94
N ARG A 121 0.83 0.77 8.27
CA ARG A 121 -0.38 1.02 9.08
C ARG A 121 -1.24 2.15 8.50
N ARG A 122 -1.27 2.26 7.17
CA ARG A 122 -1.97 3.29 6.39
C ARG A 122 -2.80 2.66 5.29
N PHE A 123 -3.79 3.40 4.81
CA PHE A 123 -4.62 2.95 3.70
C PHE A 123 -3.90 3.07 2.36
N HIS A 124 -4.10 2.07 1.51
CA HIS A 124 -3.71 2.07 0.11
C HIS A 124 -4.89 1.63 -0.76
N LEU A 125 -4.77 1.82 -2.07
CA LEU A 125 -5.84 1.51 -3.00
C LEU A 125 -5.76 0.05 -3.48
N ALA A 126 -6.86 -0.68 -3.29
CA ALA A 126 -7.09 -2.02 -3.85
C ALA A 126 -8.34 -2.02 -4.73
N GLY A 127 -8.70 -3.18 -5.29
CA GLY A 127 -9.85 -3.31 -6.20
C GLY A 127 -9.46 -3.08 -7.66
N ALA A 128 -10.43 -3.11 -8.57
CA ALA A 128 -10.17 -3.01 -10.01
C ALA A 128 -9.38 -1.74 -10.36
N LEU A 129 -9.68 -0.62 -9.71
CA LEU A 129 -8.93 0.63 -9.87
C LEU A 129 -7.46 0.49 -9.41
N GLY A 130 -7.21 -0.09 -8.23
CA GLY A 130 -5.86 -0.32 -7.73
C GLY A 130 -5.06 -1.32 -8.58
N ASN A 131 -5.72 -2.36 -9.11
CA ASN A 131 -5.13 -3.29 -10.07
C ASN A 131 -4.73 -2.54 -11.35
N HIS A 132 -5.62 -1.70 -11.89
CA HIS A 132 -5.42 -0.98 -13.15
C HIS A 132 -4.27 0.01 -13.07
N LEU A 133 -4.23 0.84 -12.01
CA LEU A 133 -3.11 1.74 -11.76
C LEU A 133 -1.77 0.98 -11.65
N ALA A 134 -1.77 -0.14 -10.95
CA ALA A 134 -0.58 -0.97 -10.84
C ALA A 134 -0.13 -1.43 -12.24
N SER A 135 -1.05 -1.99 -13.05
CA SER A 135 -0.74 -2.40 -14.43
C SER A 135 -0.16 -1.26 -15.26
N ARG A 136 -0.81 -0.09 -15.27
CA ARG A 136 -0.32 1.09 -16.00
C ARG A 136 1.09 1.50 -15.59
N LEU A 137 1.41 1.47 -14.30
CA LEU A 137 2.75 1.79 -13.81
C LEU A 137 3.84 0.82 -14.32
N PHE A 138 3.49 -0.46 -14.54
CA PHE A 138 4.42 -1.41 -15.16
C PHE A 138 4.46 -1.27 -16.68
N GLU A 139 3.32 -1.06 -17.33
CA GLU A 139 3.21 -0.90 -18.78
C GLU A 139 3.97 0.33 -19.29
N ARG A 140 3.88 1.45 -18.56
CA ARG A 140 4.67 2.66 -18.82
C ARG A 140 6.15 2.51 -18.47
N GLY A 141 6.56 1.38 -17.87
CA GLY A 141 7.92 1.15 -17.44
C GLY A 141 8.36 2.05 -16.28
N TRP A 142 7.42 2.53 -15.46
CA TRP A 142 7.74 3.34 -14.27
C TRP A 142 8.22 2.46 -13.13
N LEU A 143 7.65 1.26 -13.04
CA LEU A 143 8.02 0.24 -12.07
C LEU A 143 8.49 -1.02 -12.78
N ARG A 144 9.38 -1.75 -12.12
CA ARG A 144 9.77 -3.10 -12.52
C ARG A 144 9.85 -4.00 -11.30
N PRO A 145 9.44 -5.27 -11.41
CA PRO A 145 9.61 -6.21 -10.32
C PRO A 145 11.11 -6.48 -10.11
N ARG A 146 11.56 -6.53 -8.85
CA ARG A 146 12.86 -7.13 -8.55
C ARG A 146 12.76 -8.64 -8.70
N ARG A 147 13.81 -9.26 -9.26
CA ARG A 147 13.90 -10.72 -9.31
C ARG A 147 13.86 -11.28 -7.89
N ASP A 148 13.19 -12.42 -7.75
CA ASP A 148 13.16 -13.24 -6.53
C ASP A 148 12.65 -12.53 -5.26
N SER A 149 11.92 -11.43 -5.41
CA SER A 149 11.29 -10.72 -4.29
C SER A 149 9.95 -10.09 -4.71
N ARG A 150 9.14 -9.72 -3.71
CA ARG A 150 7.94 -8.88 -3.91
C ARG A 150 8.29 -7.38 -3.93
N ALA A 151 9.59 -7.05 -3.93
CA ALA A 151 10.05 -5.68 -3.94
C ALA A 151 9.96 -5.09 -5.34
N LEU A 152 9.69 -3.79 -5.41
CA LEU A 152 9.73 -3.03 -6.64
C LEU A 152 11.05 -2.29 -6.81
N ALA A 153 11.44 -2.09 -8.05
CA ALA A 153 12.50 -1.17 -8.42
C ALA A 153 11.94 -0.13 -9.39
N LEU A 154 12.57 1.03 -9.39
CA LEU A 154 12.29 2.08 -10.35
C LEU A 154 12.69 1.60 -11.76
N GLY A 155 11.80 1.81 -12.73
CA GLY A 155 12.07 1.64 -14.14
C GLY A 155 12.72 2.87 -14.76
N ALA A 156 13.03 2.82 -16.05
CA ALA A 156 13.80 3.87 -16.73
C ALA A 156 13.07 5.22 -16.75
N HIS A 157 11.74 5.21 -16.83
CA HIS A 157 10.89 6.41 -16.85
C HIS A 157 10.19 6.66 -15.51
N GLY A 158 10.54 5.88 -14.48
CA GLY A 158 9.82 5.89 -13.21
C GLY A 158 10.00 7.15 -12.40
N ASP A 159 11.20 7.74 -12.38
CA ASP A 159 11.45 8.95 -11.59
C ASP A 159 10.59 10.12 -12.09
N ALA A 160 10.66 10.40 -13.38
CA ALA A 160 9.89 11.49 -14.01
C ALA A 160 8.38 11.25 -13.88
N GLY A 161 7.90 10.04 -14.15
CA GLY A 161 6.48 9.71 -14.07
C GLY A 161 5.93 9.80 -12.63
N LEU A 162 6.64 9.25 -11.65
CA LEU A 162 6.21 9.35 -10.26
C LEU A 162 6.23 10.80 -9.77
N ARG A 163 7.21 11.60 -10.19
CA ARG A 163 7.24 13.04 -9.88
C ARG A 163 6.08 13.81 -10.50
N ALA A 164 5.62 13.44 -11.70
CA ALA A 164 4.41 14.01 -12.30
C ALA A 164 3.15 13.74 -11.46
N LEU A 165 3.13 12.61 -10.72
CA LEU A 165 2.10 12.32 -9.72
C LEU A 165 2.37 12.93 -8.33
N GLY A 166 3.42 13.73 -8.18
CA GLY A 166 3.83 14.30 -6.89
C GLY A 166 4.55 13.34 -5.95
N ILE A 167 5.01 12.18 -6.43
CA ILE A 167 5.67 11.14 -5.64
C ILE A 167 7.19 11.20 -5.86
N ASP A 168 7.95 11.41 -4.77
CA ASP A 168 9.41 11.36 -4.79
C ASP A 168 9.91 9.97 -4.36
N TRP A 169 10.41 9.17 -5.31
CA TRP A 169 10.91 7.82 -5.06
C TRP A 169 12.04 7.77 -4.03
N THR A 170 12.85 8.82 -3.92
CA THR A 170 13.99 8.86 -2.99
C THR A 170 13.56 9.03 -1.53
N ARG A 171 12.31 9.42 -1.30
CA ARG A 171 11.70 9.64 0.01
C ARG A 171 10.81 8.48 0.47
N LEU A 172 10.70 7.42 -0.34
CA LEU A 172 10.05 6.16 0.01
C LEU A 172 11.07 5.27 0.74
#